data_AF-A0A2U1AVW6-F1
#
_entry.id   AF-A0A2U1AVW6-F1
#
_cell.length_a   1.000
_cell.length_b   1.000
_cell.length_c   1.000
_cell.angle_alpha   90.00
_cell.angle_beta   90.00
_cell.angle_gamma   90.00
#
_symmetry.space_group_name_H-M   'P 1'
#
loop_
_entity.id
_entity.type
_entity.pdbx_description
1 polymer ?
#
loop_
_entity_poly.entity_id
_entity_poly.type
_entity_poly.pdbx_seq_one_letter_code
_entity_poly.pdbx_strand_id
1 'polypeptide(L)'
;MTRYLLLFLTGFAHALLILLYTDLTGDEALFYRRMGLMAAIPLFAFASWLTLFSMRLGALVSLPSLLVLVYWNLRTAEHSMGQAAAFDTAIAITHLVAGLLAMVALVTSLRYVFKTKLPWGAGTPSPGLILKLLLAAIPVTLGTAYLLYT
;
A
#
# COMPACT_ATOMS: atom_id res chain seq x y z
N MET A 1 -17.37 -2.75 0.78
CA MET A 1 -16.36 -3.54 1.51
C MET A 1 -15.10 -3.77 0.71
N THR A 2 -15.23 -4.12 -0.58
CA THR A 2 -14.12 -4.50 -1.48
C THR A 2 -12.96 -3.51 -1.51
N ARG A 3 -13.22 -2.20 -1.43
CA ARG A 3 -12.17 -1.18 -1.49
C ARG A 3 -11.30 -1.10 -0.23
N TYR A 4 -11.91 -1.16 0.96
CA TYR A 4 -11.16 -1.21 2.22
C TYR A 4 -10.23 -2.42 2.22
N LEU A 5 -10.78 -3.59 1.88
CA LEU A 5 -10.02 -4.83 1.78
C LEU A 5 -8.92 -4.73 0.72
N LEU A 6 -9.20 -4.12 -0.43
CA LEU A 6 -8.18 -3.91 -1.47
C LEU A 6 -7.01 -3.07 -0.95
N LEU A 7 -7.25 -1.89 -0.37
CA LEU A 7 -6.17 -1.03 0.14
C LEU A 7 -5.42 -1.69 1.30
N PHE A 8 -6.14 -2.36 2.19
CA PHE A 8 -5.56 -3.10 3.30
C PHE A 8 -4.67 -4.25 2.81
N LEU A 9 -5.18 -5.12 1.93
CA LEU A 9 -4.44 -6.26 1.39
C LEU A 9 -3.27 -5.81 0.50
N THR A 10 -3.43 -4.77 -0.31
CA THR A 10 -2.33 -4.22 -1.10
C THR A 10 -1.23 -3.70 -0.17
N GLY A 11 -1.57 -2.89 0.83
CA GLY A 11 -0.58 -2.38 1.78
C GLY A 11 0.09 -3.49 2.60
N PHE A 12 -0.69 -4.46 3.07
CA PHE A 12 -0.20 -5.63 3.81
C PHE A 12 0.75 -6.49 2.97
N ALA A 13 0.37 -6.81 1.73
CA ALA A 13 1.22 -7.58 0.82
C ALA A 13 2.57 -6.89 0.59
N HIS A 14 2.58 -5.57 0.41
CA HIS A 14 3.83 -4.84 0.21
C HIS A 14 4.69 -4.78 1.47
N ALA A 15 4.08 -4.57 2.64
CA ALA A 15 4.80 -4.66 3.91
C ALA A 15 5.42 -6.05 4.12
N LEU A 16 4.67 -7.11 3.82
CA LEU A 16 5.14 -8.48 3.90
C LEU A 16 6.30 -8.76 2.93
N LEU A 17 6.18 -8.33 1.67
CA LEU A 17 7.25 -8.45 0.69
C LEU A 17 8.53 -7.79 1.19
N ILE A 18 8.41 -6.57 1.71
CA ILE A 18 9.56 -5.84 2.25
C ILE A 18 10.18 -6.56 3.45
N LEU A 19 9.37 -7.15 4.33
CA LEU A 19 9.86 -7.93 5.48
C LEU A 19 10.51 -9.25 5.08
N LEU A 20 10.01 -9.91 4.02
CA LEU A 20 10.57 -11.18 3.54
C LEU A 20 11.88 -11.00 2.75
N TYR A 21 12.11 -9.82 2.18
CA TYR A 21 13.32 -9.48 1.43
C TYR A 21 14.28 -8.58 2.23
N THR A 22 14.24 -8.63 3.57
CA THR A 22 15.09 -7.82 4.45
C THR A 22 16.59 -8.09 4.29
N ASP A 23 16.96 -9.27 3.79
CA ASP A 23 18.34 -9.75 3.64
C ASP A 23 19.03 -9.37 2.32
N LEU A 24 18.38 -8.57 1.45
CA LEU A 24 19.05 -8.04 0.26
C LEU A 24 20.12 -7.01 0.65
N THR A 25 21.39 -7.35 0.43
CA THR A 25 22.56 -6.53 0.76
C THR A 25 22.84 -5.47 -0.31
N GLY A 26 22.99 -4.20 0.09
CA GLY A 26 23.40 -3.10 -0.79
C GLY A 26 22.66 -1.79 -0.51
N ASP A 27 23.33 -0.65 -0.68
CA ASP A 27 22.76 0.68 -0.38
C ASP A 27 21.52 1.00 -1.24
N GLU A 28 21.49 0.54 -2.49
CA GLU A 28 20.33 0.71 -3.37
C GLU A 28 19.12 -0.12 -2.89
N ALA A 29 19.34 -1.36 -2.43
CA ALA A 29 18.30 -2.22 -1.89
C ALA A 29 17.67 -1.63 -0.62
N LEU A 30 18.50 -1.05 0.26
CA LEU A 30 18.05 -0.32 1.45
C LEU A 30 17.18 0.90 1.10
N PHE A 31 17.60 1.70 0.12
CA PHE A 31 16.81 2.85 -0.34
C PHE A 31 15.44 2.42 -0.87
N TYR A 32 15.41 1.44 -1.77
CA TYR A 32 14.16 0.94 -2.35
C TYR A 32 13.23 0.38 -1.27
N ARG A 33 13.76 -0.39 -0.31
CA ARG A 33 13.00 -0.93 0.81
C ARG A 33 12.36 0.16 1.68
N ARG A 34 13.12 1.22 2.00
CA ARG A 34 12.62 2.36 2.78
C ARG A 34 11.48 3.08 2.07
N MET A 35 11.64 3.35 0.78
CA MET A 35 10.60 3.99 -0.04
C MET A 35 9.34 3.12 -0.15
N GLY A 36 9.51 1.81 -0.35
CA GLY A 36 8.40 0.85 -0.34
C GLY A 36 7.63 0.87 0.98
N LEU A 37 8.33 0.89 2.12
CA LEU A 37 7.71 0.94 3.45
C LEU A 37 6.96 2.25 3.69
N MET A 38 7.58 3.37 3.35
CA MET A 38 6.97 4.70 3.48
C MET A 38 5.69 4.84 2.64
N ALA A 39 5.54 4.06 1.57
CA ALA A 39 4.32 4.02 0.78
C ALA A 39 3.31 2.95 1.25
N ALA A 40 3.79 1.78 1.67
CA ALA A 40 2.95 0.68 2.14
C ALA A 40 2.24 1.01 3.46
N ILE A 41 2.92 1.67 4.41
CA ILE A 41 2.35 2.00 5.73
C ILE A 41 1.13 2.92 5.62
N PRO A 42 1.19 4.08 4.93
CA PRO A 42 0.01 4.94 4.76
C PRO A 42 -1.12 4.25 3.99
N LEU A 43 -0.80 3.38 3.03
CA LEU A 43 -1.81 2.64 2.27
C LEU A 43 -2.55 1.61 3.13
N PHE A 44 -1.76 0.79 3.85
CA PHE A 44 -2.24 -0.25 4.75
C PHE A 44 -3.03 0.34 5.92
N ALA A 45 -2.52 1.40 6.54
CA ALA A 45 -3.02 1.88 7.82
C ALA A 45 -3.99 3.05 7.66
N PHE A 46 -3.60 4.07 6.91
CA PHE A 46 -4.30 5.36 6.90
C PHE A 46 -5.37 5.43 5.80
N ALA A 47 -5.02 5.03 4.57
CA ALA A 47 -5.93 5.07 3.43
C ALA A 47 -7.05 4.03 3.56
N SER A 48 -6.72 2.83 4.03
CA SER A 48 -7.72 1.80 4.37
C SER A 48 -8.67 2.30 5.46
N TRP A 49 -8.16 2.89 6.54
CA TRP A 49 -8.96 3.42 7.64
C TRP A 49 -9.85 4.58 7.20
N LEU A 50 -9.32 5.56 6.48
CA LEU A 50 -10.10 6.68 5.95
C LEU A 50 -11.23 6.18 5.04
N THR A 51 -11.02 5.09 4.28
CA THR A 51 -12.05 4.46 3.45
C THR A 51 -13.24 3.94 4.26
N LEU A 52 -13.07 3.68 5.57
CA LEU A 52 -14.16 3.36 6.48
C LEU A 52 -15.13 4.53 6.68
N PHE A 53 -14.61 5.77 6.68
CA PHE A 53 -15.39 6.99 6.92
C PHE A 53 -15.80 7.69 5.63
N SER A 54 -14.88 7.76 4.67
CA SER A 54 -15.08 8.37 3.36
C SER A 54 -14.27 7.64 2.31
N MET A 55 -14.97 7.02 1.36
CA MET A 55 -14.34 6.34 0.23
C MET A 55 -13.52 7.32 -0.61
N ARG A 56 -13.92 8.61 -0.68
CA ARG A 56 -13.18 9.66 -1.40
C ARG A 56 -11.89 10.06 -0.68
N LEU A 57 -11.94 10.29 0.64
CA LEU A 57 -10.74 10.65 1.40
C LEU A 57 -9.71 9.52 1.40
N GLY A 58 -10.17 8.29 1.65
CA GLY A 58 -9.29 7.13 1.57
C GLY A 58 -8.70 6.95 0.17
N ALA A 59 -9.47 7.23 -0.89
CA ALA A 59 -8.96 7.23 -2.26
C ALA A 59 -7.89 8.31 -2.49
N LEU A 60 -8.14 9.54 -2.03
CA LEU A 60 -7.25 10.66 -2.23
C LEU A 60 -5.90 10.43 -1.55
N VAL A 61 -5.91 9.93 -0.31
CA VAL A 61 -4.68 9.58 0.42
C VAL A 61 -3.98 8.36 -0.20
N SER A 62 -4.70 7.41 -0.77
CA SER A 62 -4.08 6.24 -1.40
C SER A 62 -3.33 6.55 -2.69
N LEU A 63 -3.69 7.61 -3.44
CA LEU A 63 -3.07 7.93 -4.74
C LEU A 63 -1.54 8.07 -4.67
N PRO A 64 -0.96 8.94 -3.81
CA PRO A 64 0.50 9.08 -3.74
C PRO A 64 1.18 7.77 -3.33
N SER A 65 0.63 7.05 -2.34
CA SER A 65 1.17 5.76 -1.91
C SER A 65 1.18 4.75 -3.05
N LEU A 66 0.09 4.63 -3.79
CA LEU A 66 -0.03 3.67 -4.90
C LEU A 66 0.91 4.02 -6.06
N LEU A 67 1.08 5.30 -6.37
CA LEU A 67 2.06 5.74 -7.38
C LEU A 67 3.49 5.35 -6.98
N VAL A 68 3.86 5.59 -5.72
CA VAL A 68 5.18 5.21 -5.20
C VAL A 68 5.36 3.70 -5.24
N LEU A 69 4.36 2.91 -4.83
CA LEU A 69 4.45 1.44 -4.88
C LEU A 69 4.55 0.91 -6.31
N VAL A 70 3.79 1.46 -7.26
CA VAL A 70 3.90 1.07 -8.68
C VAL A 70 5.31 1.34 -9.20
N TYR A 71 5.82 2.55 -8.99
CA TYR A 71 7.17 2.92 -9.41
C TYR A 71 8.23 2.02 -8.77
N TRP A 72 8.13 1.81 -7.45
CA TRP A 72 9.06 0.97 -6.70
C TRP A 72 9.09 -0.48 -7.19
N ASN A 73 7.93 -1.10 -7.43
CA ASN A 73 7.87 -2.47 -7.94
C ASN A 73 8.49 -2.59 -9.33
N LEU A 74 8.25 -1.61 -10.21
CA LEU A 74 8.85 -1.59 -11.54
C LEU A 74 10.38 -1.50 -11.47
N ARG A 75 10.91 -0.58 -10.65
CA ARG A 75 12.37 -0.42 -10.48
C ARG A 75 13.03 -1.63 -9.84
N THR A 76 12.37 -2.24 -8.84
CA THR A 76 12.89 -3.44 -8.17
C THR A 76 12.89 -4.64 -9.11
N ALA A 77 11.84 -4.81 -9.92
CA ALA A 77 11.79 -5.86 -10.94
C ALA A 77 12.87 -5.66 -12.01
N GLU A 78 13.04 -4.44 -12.53
CA GLU A 78 14.08 -4.09 -13.51
C GLU A 78 15.48 -4.37 -12.97
N HIS A 79 15.78 -3.94 -11.74
CA HIS A 79 17.06 -4.21 -11.09
C HIS A 79 17.32 -5.71 -10.92
N SER A 80 16.31 -6.47 -10.49
CA SER A 80 16.44 -7.91 -10.28
C SER A 80 16.63 -8.69 -11.59
N MET A 81 16.00 -8.26 -12.68
CA MET A 81 16.19 -8.87 -14.00
C MET A 81 17.60 -8.64 -14.58
N GLY A 82 18.32 -7.62 -14.12
CA GLY A 82 19.72 -7.37 -14.48
C GLY A 82 20.71 -8.31 -13.81
N GLN A 83 20.30 -9.06 -12.79
CA GLN A 83 21.12 -10.02 -12.07
C GLN A 83 20.79 -11.45 -12.54
N ALA A 84 21.79 -12.17 -13.05
CA ALA A 84 21.59 -13.37 -13.87
C ALA A 84 21.28 -14.66 -13.08
N ALA A 85 20.74 -14.59 -11.85
CA ALA A 85 20.38 -15.77 -11.07
C ALA A 85 18.87 -16.09 -11.13
N ALA A 86 18.53 -17.38 -11.03
CA ALA A 86 17.14 -17.85 -11.05
C ALA A 86 16.31 -17.31 -9.85
N PHE A 87 16.96 -17.08 -8.71
CA PHE A 87 16.36 -16.45 -7.53
C PHE A 87 15.90 -15.01 -7.82
N ASP A 88 16.68 -14.25 -8.59
CA ASP A 88 16.37 -12.86 -8.94
C ASP A 88 15.16 -12.76 -9.89
N THR A 89 14.98 -13.77 -10.74
CA THR A 89 13.80 -13.88 -11.60
C THR A 89 12.51 -14.07 -10.78
N ALA A 90 12.55 -14.88 -9.73
CA ALA A 90 11.39 -15.07 -8.84
C ALA A 90 11.04 -13.79 -8.08
N ILE A 91 12.05 -13.04 -7.64
CA ILE A 91 11.90 -11.72 -7.02
C ILE A 91 11.23 -10.76 -8.01
N ALA A 92 11.75 -10.66 -9.23
CA ALA A 92 11.19 -9.80 -10.26
C ALA A 92 9.71 -10.09 -10.54
N ILE A 93 9.36 -11.37 -10.72
CA ILE A 93 7.96 -11.79 -10.95
C ILE A 93 7.07 -11.38 -9.77
N THR A 94 7.55 -11.58 -8.55
CA THR A 94 6.79 -11.22 -7.33
C THR A 94 6.50 -9.73 -7.28
N HIS A 95 7.49 -8.88 -7.57
CA HIS A 95 7.30 -7.43 -7.64
C HIS A 95 6.40 -7.01 -8.80
N LEU A 96 6.47 -7.65 -9.96
CA LEU A 96 5.54 -7.37 -11.07
C LEU A 96 4.09 -7.67 -10.69
N VAL A 97 3.83 -8.80 -10.02
CA VAL A 97 2.49 -9.16 -9.53
C VAL A 97 2.00 -8.17 -8.48
N ALA A 98 2.85 -7.79 -7.53
CA ALA A 98 2.53 -6.79 -6.51
C ALA A 98 2.26 -5.40 -7.12
N GLY A 99 3.07 -5.01 -8.11
CA GLY A 99 2.90 -3.79 -8.90
C GLY A 99 1.59 -3.77 -9.68
N LEU A 100 1.17 -4.91 -10.24
CA LEU A 100 -0.13 -5.04 -10.90
C LEU A 100 -1.29 -4.85 -9.91
N LEU A 101 -1.20 -5.43 -8.70
CA LEU A 101 -2.18 -5.22 -7.63
C LEU A 101 -2.24 -3.74 -7.23
N ALA A 102 -1.09 -3.07 -7.10
CA ALA A 102 -1.03 -1.64 -6.83
C ALA A 102 -1.65 -0.81 -7.96
N MET A 103 -1.45 -1.20 -9.21
CA MET A 103 -2.05 -0.55 -10.38
C MET A 103 -3.58 -0.69 -10.39
N VAL A 104 -4.10 -1.89 -10.11
CA VAL A 104 -5.55 -2.13 -9.98
C VAL A 104 -6.14 -1.27 -8.87
N ALA A 105 -5.45 -1.18 -7.72
CA ALA A 105 -5.84 -0.30 -6.63
C ALA A 105 -5.77 1.18 -7.02
N LEU A 106 -4.79 1.60 -7.83
CA LEU A 106 -4.64 2.98 -8.30
C LEU A 106 -5.78 3.39 -9.22
N VAL A 107 -6.06 2.59 -10.26
CA VAL A 107 -7.17 2.83 -11.19
C VAL A 107 -8.49 2.86 -10.43
N THR A 108 -8.68 1.93 -9.49
CA THR A 108 -9.85 1.93 -8.62
C THR A 108 -9.89 3.19 -7.75
N SER A 109 -8.77 3.73 -7.31
CA SER A 109 -8.71 4.95 -6.51
C SER A 109 -9.06 6.21 -7.28
N LEU A 110 -8.48 6.37 -8.47
CA LEU A 110 -8.81 7.47 -9.38
C LEU A 110 -10.32 7.54 -9.67
N ARG A 111 -10.94 6.38 -9.95
CA ARG A 111 -12.39 6.32 -10.18
C ARG A 111 -13.21 6.88 -9.03
N TYR A 112 -12.82 6.68 -7.78
CA TYR A 112 -13.61 7.16 -6.64
C TYR A 112 -13.34 8.63 -6.31
N VAL A 113 -12.11 9.11 -6.51
CA VAL A 113 -11.78 10.54 -6.36
C VAL A 113 -12.58 11.37 -7.37
N PHE A 114 -12.58 10.98 -8.64
CA PHE A 114 -13.18 11.76 -9.73
C PHE A 114 -14.66 11.44 -10.01
N LYS A 115 -15.25 10.41 -9.39
CA LYS A 115 -16.68 10.10 -9.59
C LYS A 115 -17.55 11.10 -8.86
N THR A 116 -18.14 12.03 -9.62
CA THR A 116 -18.97 13.16 -9.15
C THR A 116 -20.14 12.76 -8.24
N LYS A 117 -20.74 11.58 -8.45
CA LYS A 117 -21.92 11.11 -7.69
C LYS A 117 -21.65 10.59 -6.28
N LEU A 118 -20.38 10.47 -5.84
CA LEU A 118 -20.08 9.97 -4.49
C LEU A 118 -20.06 11.11 -3.47
N PRO A 119 -20.91 11.13 -2.44
CA PRO A 119 -20.83 12.15 -1.40
C PRO A 119 -19.51 12.05 -0.61
N TRP A 120 -19.02 13.16 -0.08
CA TRP A 120 -17.79 13.18 0.73
C TRP A 120 -17.90 12.37 2.02
N GLY A 121 -19.11 12.24 2.59
CA GLY A 121 -19.38 11.39 3.76
C GLY A 121 -19.72 9.94 3.43
N ALA A 122 -19.69 9.53 2.16
CA ALA A 122 -19.99 8.16 1.77
C ALA A 122 -18.81 7.23 2.13
N GLY A 123 -18.86 6.66 3.32
CA GLY A 123 -17.95 5.61 3.79
C GLY A 123 -18.32 4.22 3.28
N THR A 124 -17.63 3.20 3.79
CA THR A 124 -18.03 1.82 3.52
C THR A 124 -19.34 1.50 4.25
N PRO A 125 -20.33 0.87 3.59
CA PRO A 125 -21.67 0.68 4.16
C PRO A 125 -21.79 -0.41 5.23
N SER A 126 -20.72 -1.14 5.59
CA SER A 126 -20.83 -2.35 6.43
C SER A 126 -20.17 -2.33 7.82
N PRO A 127 -19.13 -1.53 8.15
CA PRO A 127 -18.67 -1.50 9.54
C PRO A 127 -19.44 -0.44 10.32
N GLY A 128 -20.06 -0.85 11.44
CA GLY A 128 -20.61 0.08 12.43
C GLY A 128 -19.52 0.95 13.08
N LEU A 129 -19.91 2.06 13.70
CA LEU A 129 -18.98 3.05 14.27
C LEU A 129 -17.95 2.42 15.23
N ILE A 130 -18.40 1.50 16.09
CA ILE A 130 -17.54 0.81 17.07
C ILE A 130 -16.41 0.06 16.36
N LEU A 131 -16.71 -0.70 15.30
CA LEU A 131 -15.69 -1.45 14.56
C LEU A 131 -14.70 -0.50 13.87
N LYS A 132 -15.16 0.66 13.37
CA LYS A 132 -14.26 1.68 12.80
C LYS A 132 -13.31 2.26 13.84
N LEU A 133 -13.77 2.44 15.08
CA LEU A 133 -12.96 2.91 16.19
C LEU A 133 -11.96 1.85 16.67
N LEU A 134 -12.38 0.58 16.77
CA LEU A 134 -11.45 -0.53 17.06
C LEU A 134 -10.37 -0.64 16.00
N LEU A 135 -10.74 -0.51 14.72
CA LEU A 135 -9.78 -0.50 13.61
C LEU A 135 -8.89 0.76 13.58
N ALA A 136 -9.23 1.82 14.33
CA ALA A 136 -8.36 2.99 14.48
C ALA A 136 -7.09 2.67 15.29
N ALA A 137 -7.08 1.58 16.06
CA ALA A 137 -5.87 1.12 16.74
C ALA A 137 -4.75 0.82 15.73
N ILE A 138 -5.04 0.31 14.54
CA ILE A 138 -4.02 -0.06 13.53
C ILE A 138 -3.17 1.14 13.10
N PRO A 139 -3.74 2.23 12.52
CA PRO A 139 -2.96 3.40 12.15
C PRO A 139 -2.34 4.12 13.35
N VAL A 140 -2.99 4.12 14.53
CA VAL A 140 -2.42 4.71 15.74
C VAL A 140 -1.16 3.94 16.16
N THR A 141 -1.24 2.63 16.33
CA THR A 141 -0.11 1.80 16.75
C THR A 141 1.04 1.86 15.74
N LEU A 142 0.74 1.85 14.43
CA LEU A 142 1.77 1.99 13.41
C LEU A 142 2.40 3.38 13.39
N GLY A 143 1.60 4.43 13.53
CA GLY A 143 2.11 5.80 13.62
C GLY A 143 3.00 6.00 14.85
N THR A 144 2.57 5.47 16.01
CA THR A 144 3.35 5.49 17.25
C THR A 144 4.64 4.68 17.12
N ALA A 145 4.58 3.47 16.57
CA ALA A 145 5.77 2.65 16.33
C ALA A 145 6.73 3.37 15.36
N TYR A 146 6.23 3.95 14.28
CA TYR A 146 7.07 4.72 13.36
C TYR A 146 7.78 5.85 14.09
N LEU A 147 7.07 6.69 14.85
CA LEU A 147 7.68 7.80 15.61
C LEU A 147 8.67 7.37 16.69
N LEU A 148 8.48 6.21 17.30
CA LEU A 148 9.36 5.70 18.35
C LEU A 148 10.62 5.03 17.82
N TYR A 149 10.60 4.53 16.59
CA TYR A 149 11.65 3.70 16.00
C TYR A 149 12.31 4.30 14.75
N THR A 150 12.01 5.57 14.42
CA THR A 150 12.75 6.40 13.45
C THR A 150 13.49 7.53 14.13
#